data_AF-A0AAV9QKK4-F1
#
_entry.id   AF-A0AAV9QKK4-F1
#
_cell.length_a   1.000
_cell.length_b   1.000
_cell.length_c   1.000
_cell.angle_alpha   90.00
_cell.angle_beta   90.00
_cell.angle_gamma   90.00
#
_symmetry.space_group_name_H-M   'P 1'
#
loop_
_entity.id
_entity.type
_entity.pdbx_description
1 polymer ?
#
loop_
_entity_poly.entity_id
_entity_poly.type
_entity_poly.pdbx_seq_one_letter_code
_entity_poly.pdbx_strand_id
1 'polypeptide(L)'
;MSSLLTAGLLAAFAASPVSAFWRLPCKTPIVVERADPIVNPGKVSGHAHTIMGGNAFDFTMDDNTTLTSTCSSCTVIGDNSNYWTPTLWFQHQNGTFESVNQVGGATVYYLQRAGDGETLKAFPPGFRMLAGDPFKRSGGDDFASQAISYNCLDYNSAAKPETGMFPNYNCPDGLRAQVFFPSCWNGKDLDSTDHKSHMSYPANSYNSGSCPPDFPVHLISIFYEVIWDTGKFADQWYGSSQPFVWSMGDPTGYGGHGDFIMGWDPDLLQRAVDTCTNDSGRVEDCPEFKLIPDTQAEGCRIEPKIDEPVSGLLSALPGCNPVQQGPGEAKAQSDCNATTTIGAGNATFFTDLTSKGWSYTGCGTDNYFSRILTGATESNDNMTNEACVAFCDSKGFSVAGTEYSKECYCGNSIPSSGMPVPGVVGSCEMKCAGDDSEFCGGAAVISLYQKCTGSTCTNTGAGGDGSSGSSDGDSSGSSAPASSASASIMDSASVVAAASASSPAAAQASSPLAAITTPASVAVPSSADTSSSSTTLAVQPTTLATMTSSGAAASQTVVQPVSPASSVIDQSSSSDPDYDSCDSPADSSDTTTMSGGAAAATGC
;
A
#
# COMPACT_ATOMS: atom_id res chain seq x y z
N MET A 1 11.37 -37.42 -63.42
CA MET A 1 11.45 -35.95 -63.40
C MET A 1 10.08 -35.40 -63.06
N SER A 2 9.88 -35.01 -61.80
CA SER A 2 9.18 -33.79 -61.41
C SER A 2 9.08 -33.77 -59.90
N SER A 3 9.72 -32.76 -59.33
CA SER A 3 9.87 -32.51 -57.90
C SER A 3 8.65 -31.76 -57.33
N LEU A 4 8.44 -31.98 -56.03
CA LEU A 4 8.12 -30.99 -54.99
C LEU A 4 6.90 -30.06 -55.18
N LEU A 5 5.95 -30.14 -54.24
CA LEU A 5 5.61 -29.05 -53.31
C LEU A 5 4.51 -29.52 -52.34
N THR A 6 4.92 -30.02 -51.18
CA THR A 6 4.06 -30.12 -50.00
C THR A 6 4.30 -28.87 -49.18
N ALA A 7 3.37 -27.90 -49.25
CA ALA A 7 3.40 -26.72 -48.39
C ALA A 7 2.97 -27.14 -46.98
N GLY A 8 3.95 -27.36 -46.10
CA GLY A 8 3.73 -27.52 -44.67
C GLY A 8 3.40 -26.17 -44.04
N LEU A 9 2.21 -26.06 -43.48
CA LEU A 9 1.78 -24.94 -42.65
C LEU A 9 2.56 -25.01 -41.32
N LEU A 10 3.71 -24.35 -41.24
CA LEU A 10 4.30 -24.02 -39.94
C LEU A 10 3.45 -22.91 -39.32
N ALA A 11 2.56 -23.28 -38.41
CA ALA A 11 2.05 -22.33 -37.43
C ALA A 11 3.23 -21.97 -36.51
N ALA A 12 3.87 -20.84 -36.79
CA ALA A 12 4.79 -20.23 -35.86
C ALA A 12 3.98 -19.83 -34.62
N PHE A 13 4.15 -20.56 -33.53
CA PHE A 13 3.89 -20.01 -32.20
C PHE A 13 4.89 -18.87 -32.02
N ALA A 14 4.50 -17.66 -32.39
CA ALA A 14 5.16 -16.47 -31.88
C ALA A 14 4.89 -16.48 -30.38
N ALA A 15 5.87 -16.94 -29.60
CA ALA A 15 5.95 -16.55 -28.21
C ALA A 15 5.96 -15.03 -28.22
N SER A 16 4.88 -14.41 -27.74
CA SER A 16 4.92 -12.98 -27.43
C SER A 16 6.17 -12.78 -26.56
N PRO A 17 7.10 -11.90 -26.94
CA PRO A 17 8.21 -11.60 -26.05
C PRO A 17 7.58 -11.15 -24.74
N VAL A 18 7.81 -11.90 -23.67
CA VAL A 18 7.49 -11.42 -22.34
C VAL A 18 8.39 -10.21 -22.17
N SER A 19 7.81 -9.02 -22.24
CA SER A 19 8.54 -7.80 -21.90
C SER A 19 8.99 -7.96 -20.45
N ALA A 20 10.31 -8.02 -20.26
CA ALA A 20 10.88 -8.15 -18.95
C ALA A 20 10.42 -7.03 -18.00
N PHE A 21 10.49 -7.29 -16.70
CA PHE A 21 9.98 -6.38 -15.67
C PHE A 21 10.60 -6.73 -14.32
N TRP A 22 10.37 -5.88 -13.32
CA TRP A 22 10.49 -6.30 -11.93
C TRP A 22 9.28 -5.84 -11.12
N ARG A 23 9.00 -6.61 -10.07
CA ARG A 23 7.94 -6.39 -9.09
C ARG A 23 8.57 -5.86 -7.83
N LEU A 24 8.51 -4.56 -7.63
CA LEU A 24 8.97 -3.92 -6.41
C LEU A 24 7.90 -4.14 -5.32
N PRO A 25 8.17 -4.94 -4.28
CA PRO A 25 7.23 -5.11 -3.19
C PRO A 25 7.39 -3.96 -2.20
N CYS A 26 6.30 -3.23 -1.97
CA CYS A 26 6.15 -2.25 -0.90
C CYS A 26 5.25 -2.86 0.17
N LYS A 27 5.84 -3.26 1.29
CA LYS A 27 5.25 -4.26 2.19
C LYS A 27 4.03 -3.77 2.96
N THR A 28 3.95 -2.47 3.19
CA THR A 28 2.93 -1.87 4.04
C THR A 28 2.90 -0.35 3.84
N PRO A 29 1.75 0.31 4.05
CA PRO A 29 1.67 1.76 3.97
C PRO A 29 2.60 2.42 4.99
N ILE A 30 3.28 3.49 4.60
CA ILE A 30 3.99 4.35 5.54
C ILE A 30 3.02 5.22 6.35
N VAL A 31 1.87 5.57 5.76
CA VAL A 31 0.76 6.27 6.41
C VAL A 31 -0.54 6.08 5.62
N VAL A 32 -1.68 6.22 6.30
CA VAL A 32 -2.99 6.40 5.69
C VAL A 32 -3.56 7.69 6.25
N GLU A 33 -3.71 8.72 5.41
CA GLU A 33 -4.29 10.00 5.81
C GLU A 33 -4.74 10.81 4.59
N ARG A 34 -5.37 11.97 4.82
CA ARG A 34 -5.72 12.91 3.74
C ARG A 34 -4.51 13.77 3.35
N ALA A 35 -3.52 13.15 2.73
CA ALA A 35 -2.31 13.81 2.23
C ALA A 35 -2.12 13.56 0.74
N ASP A 36 -1.91 14.64 0.00
CA ASP A 36 -1.61 14.61 -1.44
C ASP A 36 -0.76 15.84 -1.80
N PRO A 37 0.57 15.71 -1.77
CA PRO A 37 1.47 16.83 -2.07
C PRO A 37 1.51 17.21 -3.55
N ILE A 38 0.92 16.41 -4.45
CA ILE A 38 0.81 16.74 -5.88
C ILE A 38 -0.37 17.70 -6.07
N VAL A 39 -1.57 17.25 -5.69
CA VAL A 39 -2.83 17.99 -5.95
C VAL A 39 -3.09 19.07 -4.90
N ASN A 40 -2.68 18.85 -3.65
CA ASN A 40 -2.95 19.74 -2.52
C ASN A 40 -1.67 20.09 -1.73
N PRO A 41 -0.64 20.68 -2.38
CA PRO A 41 0.61 21.02 -1.71
C PRO A 41 0.37 21.96 -0.52
N GLY A 42 0.86 21.56 0.65
CA GLY A 42 0.75 22.25 1.93
C GLY A 42 -0.67 22.28 2.52
N LYS A 43 -1.59 21.45 2.03
CA LYS A 43 -3.00 21.44 2.44
C LYS A 43 -3.51 20.01 2.63
N VAL A 44 -4.56 19.87 3.43
CA VAL A 44 -5.24 18.59 3.60
C VAL A 44 -5.92 18.18 2.28
N SER A 45 -5.73 16.92 1.88
CA SER A 45 -6.31 16.35 0.66
C SER A 45 -7.83 16.25 0.73
N GLY A 46 -8.47 16.17 -0.44
CA GLY A 46 -9.92 15.98 -0.58
C GLY A 46 -10.41 14.63 -0.04
N HIS A 47 -9.59 13.58 -0.09
CA HIS A 47 -9.91 12.23 0.40
C HIS A 47 -8.68 11.54 0.98
N ALA A 48 -8.90 10.41 1.66
CA ALA A 48 -7.82 9.65 2.29
C ALA A 48 -7.10 8.78 1.27
N HIS A 49 -5.78 8.79 1.33
CA HIS A 49 -4.92 7.95 0.52
C HIS A 49 -4.21 6.93 1.42
N THR A 50 -3.80 5.82 0.81
CA THR A 50 -2.90 4.85 1.39
C THR A 50 -1.54 5.01 0.72
N ILE A 51 -0.54 5.49 1.47
CA ILE A 51 0.76 5.95 0.95
C ILE A 51 1.84 4.91 1.22
N MET A 52 2.67 4.64 0.23
CA MET A 52 3.83 3.74 0.25
C MET A 52 5.13 4.50 -0.07
N GLY A 53 6.27 3.89 0.25
CA GLY A 53 7.58 4.34 -0.21
C GLY A 53 8.42 5.00 0.87
N GLY A 54 9.18 6.04 0.51
CA GLY A 54 10.10 6.74 1.41
C GLY A 54 9.42 7.53 2.53
N ASN A 55 9.98 7.53 3.73
CA ASN A 55 9.42 8.22 4.90
C ASN A 55 9.65 9.75 4.94
N ALA A 56 10.26 10.36 3.91
CA ALA A 56 10.28 11.81 3.79
C ALA A 56 8.98 12.37 3.17
N PHE A 57 7.99 11.52 2.90
CA PHE A 57 6.67 11.96 2.46
C PHE A 57 6.07 12.99 3.43
N ASP A 58 5.62 14.12 2.89
CA ASP A 58 5.00 15.19 3.65
C ASP A 58 3.98 15.93 2.78
N PHE A 59 3.19 16.82 3.38
CA PHE A 59 2.18 17.63 2.69
C PHE A 59 2.78 18.59 1.67
N THR A 60 4.08 18.89 1.76
CA THR A 60 4.82 19.68 0.76
C THR A 60 6.06 18.91 0.35
N MET A 61 6.18 18.60 -0.94
CA MET A 61 7.33 17.89 -1.49
C MET A 61 7.92 18.65 -2.67
N ASP A 62 9.16 19.09 -2.49
CA ASP A 62 10.01 19.56 -3.58
C ASP A 62 10.69 18.38 -4.29
N ASP A 63 11.50 18.69 -5.32
CA ASP A 63 12.12 17.67 -6.18
C ASP A 63 13.13 16.77 -5.46
N ASN A 64 13.61 17.16 -4.27
CA ASN A 64 14.63 16.43 -3.50
C ASN A 64 14.12 15.84 -2.18
N THR A 65 12.87 16.15 -1.79
CA THR A 65 12.32 15.74 -0.49
C THR A 65 12.34 14.23 -0.34
N THR A 66 11.99 13.47 -1.39
CA THR A 66 12.05 12.00 -1.39
C THR A 66 13.44 11.48 -1.02
N LEU A 67 14.51 12.14 -1.48
CA LEU A 67 15.89 11.74 -1.25
C LEU A 67 16.35 11.92 0.21
N THR A 68 15.61 12.66 1.03
CA THR A 68 15.90 12.79 2.47
C THR A 68 15.34 11.63 3.31
N SER A 69 14.65 10.67 2.68
CA SER A 69 14.10 9.51 3.38
C SER A 69 15.21 8.68 4.03
N THR A 70 14.97 8.27 5.28
CA THR A 70 15.86 7.40 6.06
C THR A 70 15.41 5.94 6.06
N CYS A 71 14.17 5.67 5.67
CA CYS A 71 13.65 4.34 5.37
C CYS A 71 12.68 4.39 4.19
N SER A 72 12.39 3.21 3.63
CA SER A 72 11.34 3.02 2.61
C SER A 72 10.52 1.79 2.96
N SER A 73 9.21 1.82 2.68
CA SER A 73 8.38 0.62 2.77
C SER A 73 8.54 -0.32 1.57
N CYS A 74 9.36 0.05 0.59
CA CYS A 74 9.71 -0.76 -0.57
C CYS A 74 11.10 -1.40 -0.40
N THR A 75 11.29 -2.63 -0.90
CA THR A 75 12.46 -3.44 -0.49
C THR A 75 13.78 -3.11 -1.18
N VAL A 76 13.79 -2.31 -2.25
CA VAL A 76 15.02 -1.99 -2.99
C VAL A 76 15.71 -0.75 -2.40
N ILE A 77 16.96 -0.91 -1.97
CA ILE A 77 17.81 0.20 -1.53
C ILE A 77 18.09 1.10 -2.75
N GLY A 78 17.81 2.39 -2.58
CA GLY A 78 17.91 3.37 -3.66
C GLY A 78 16.57 3.73 -4.28
N ASP A 79 15.46 3.15 -3.81
CA ASP A 79 14.11 3.65 -4.11
C ASP A 79 13.47 4.33 -2.90
N ASN A 80 13.46 5.67 -2.92
CA ASN A 80 12.74 6.50 -1.96
C ASN A 80 11.52 7.18 -2.61
N SER A 81 11.05 6.68 -3.75
CA SER A 81 9.83 7.21 -4.40
C SER A 81 8.62 7.06 -3.48
N ASN A 82 7.58 7.85 -3.74
CA ASN A 82 6.30 7.69 -3.08
C ASN A 82 5.23 7.28 -4.08
N TYR A 83 4.41 6.33 -3.66
CA TYR A 83 3.35 5.71 -4.45
C TYR A 83 2.09 5.69 -3.60
N TRP A 84 0.96 6.21 -4.09
CA TRP A 84 -0.28 6.16 -3.32
C TRP A 84 -1.52 5.96 -4.18
N THR A 85 -2.55 5.45 -3.52
CA THR A 85 -3.88 5.15 -4.09
C THR A 85 -4.96 5.57 -3.08
N PRO A 86 -6.21 5.80 -3.50
CA PRO A 86 -7.29 6.02 -2.55
C PRO A 86 -7.50 4.81 -1.65
N THR A 87 -7.88 5.04 -0.40
CA THR A 87 -8.17 3.94 0.55
C THR A 87 -9.52 3.30 0.28
N LEU A 88 -9.59 1.96 0.33
CA LEU A 88 -10.86 1.22 0.16
C LEU A 88 -11.61 1.09 1.50
N TRP A 89 -12.93 1.24 1.45
CA TRP A 89 -13.82 1.13 2.60
C TRP A 89 -14.96 0.16 2.30
N PHE A 90 -15.38 -0.59 3.32
CA PHE A 90 -16.63 -1.33 3.33
C PHE A 90 -17.72 -0.47 3.94
N GLN A 91 -18.81 -0.22 3.21
CA GLN A 91 -19.98 0.45 3.73
C GLN A 91 -20.94 -0.58 4.33
N HIS A 92 -21.17 -0.56 5.63
CA HIS A 92 -22.13 -1.41 6.34
C HIS A 92 -23.59 -1.03 6.03
N GLN A 93 -24.52 -1.97 6.22
CA GLN A 93 -25.95 -1.77 5.93
C GLN A 93 -26.57 -0.63 6.77
N ASN A 94 -26.05 -0.38 7.97
CA ASN A 94 -26.47 0.72 8.85
C ASN A 94 -25.90 2.09 8.39
N GLY A 95 -25.10 2.13 7.33
CA GLY A 95 -24.49 3.32 6.76
C GLY A 95 -23.11 3.68 7.31
N THR A 96 -22.56 2.93 8.28
CA THR A 96 -21.19 3.16 8.79
C THR A 96 -20.14 2.59 7.85
N PHE A 97 -18.90 3.03 7.96
CA PHE A 97 -17.78 2.63 7.12
C PHE A 97 -16.68 1.96 7.95
N GLU A 98 -16.09 0.91 7.41
CA GLU A 98 -14.91 0.26 7.97
C GLU A 98 -13.80 0.19 6.91
N SER A 99 -12.58 0.59 7.28
CA SER A 99 -11.44 0.56 6.37
C SER A 99 -11.11 -0.88 5.97
N VAL A 100 -10.87 -1.13 4.69
CA VAL A 100 -10.41 -2.43 4.20
C VAL A 100 -8.88 -2.43 4.22
N ASN A 101 -8.27 -3.45 4.83
CA ASN A 101 -6.81 -3.53 4.87
C ASN A 101 -6.23 -4.04 3.55
N GLN A 102 -4.98 -3.67 3.27
CA GLN A 102 -4.23 -4.26 2.17
C GLN A 102 -3.62 -5.61 2.60
N VAL A 103 -3.51 -6.54 1.65
CA VAL A 103 -2.85 -7.83 1.82
C VAL A 103 -1.44 -7.74 1.25
N GLY A 104 -0.43 -7.66 2.13
CA GLY A 104 0.99 -7.58 1.73
C GLY A 104 1.42 -6.25 1.11
N GLY A 105 0.63 -5.19 1.32
CA GLY A 105 0.90 -3.83 0.85
C GLY A 105 0.60 -3.65 -0.64
N ALA A 106 1.54 -3.03 -1.37
CA ALA A 106 1.44 -2.76 -2.80
C ALA A 106 2.60 -3.42 -3.55
N THR A 107 2.32 -3.95 -4.74
CA THR A 107 3.37 -4.33 -5.69
C THR A 107 3.41 -3.29 -6.80
N VAL A 108 4.53 -2.58 -6.90
CA VAL A 108 4.78 -1.61 -7.96
C VAL A 108 5.60 -2.30 -9.05
N TYR A 109 5.00 -2.45 -10.23
CA TYR A 109 5.67 -3.05 -11.38
C TYR A 109 6.36 -1.96 -12.18
N TYR A 110 7.62 -2.21 -12.51
CA TYR A 110 8.36 -1.48 -13.52
C TYR A 110 8.47 -2.36 -14.77
N LEU A 111 7.70 -2.02 -15.80
CA LEU A 111 7.47 -2.88 -16.97
C LEU A 111 8.24 -2.37 -18.20
N GLN A 112 9.07 -3.22 -18.80
CA GLN A 112 9.90 -2.85 -19.96
C GLN A 112 9.15 -3.05 -21.29
N ARG A 113 8.05 -2.32 -21.46
CA ARG A 113 7.11 -2.46 -22.60
C ARG A 113 7.32 -1.40 -23.70
N ALA A 114 8.55 -1.30 -24.19
CA ALA A 114 8.92 -0.37 -25.26
C ALA A 114 8.15 -0.62 -26.57
N GLY A 115 7.98 0.42 -27.39
CA GLY A 115 7.60 0.27 -28.79
C GLY A 115 8.76 -0.19 -29.67
N ASP A 116 8.45 -0.57 -30.90
CA ASP A 116 9.45 -1.06 -31.86
C ASP A 116 10.55 -0.01 -32.11
N GLY A 117 11.80 -0.36 -31.78
CA GLY A 117 12.97 0.49 -31.98
C GLY A 117 13.14 1.63 -30.96
N GLU A 118 12.29 1.70 -29.94
CA GLU A 118 12.42 2.67 -28.85
C GLU A 118 13.37 2.18 -27.77
N THR A 119 13.98 3.11 -27.03
CA THR A 119 14.82 2.83 -25.86
C THR A 119 14.14 3.39 -24.64
N LEU A 120 13.94 2.55 -23.62
CA LEU A 120 13.34 2.98 -22.35
C LEU A 120 14.28 3.88 -21.56
N LYS A 121 13.69 4.83 -20.84
CA LYS A 121 14.39 5.74 -19.94
C LYS A 121 13.85 5.63 -18.52
N ALA A 122 14.73 5.82 -17.55
CA ALA A 122 14.34 6.08 -16.18
C ALA A 122 13.58 7.42 -16.08
N PHE A 123 12.76 7.55 -15.04
CA PHE A 123 12.14 8.83 -14.70
C PHE A 123 13.24 9.85 -14.32
N PRO A 124 13.15 11.10 -14.78
CA PRO A 124 14.08 12.14 -14.35
C PRO A 124 13.84 12.52 -12.86
N PRO A 125 14.85 13.01 -12.13
CA PRO A 125 14.66 13.55 -10.78
C PRO A 125 13.60 14.67 -10.75
N GLY A 126 12.79 14.71 -9.68
CA GLY A 126 11.69 15.68 -9.53
C GLY A 126 10.40 15.34 -10.31
N PHE A 127 10.42 14.26 -11.09
CA PHE A 127 9.26 13.84 -11.88
C PHE A 127 8.08 13.40 -11.01
N ARG A 128 6.87 13.83 -11.38
CA ARG A 128 5.62 13.43 -10.71
C ARG A 128 4.47 13.34 -11.70
N MET A 129 3.54 12.41 -11.48
CA MET A 129 2.39 12.23 -12.36
C MET A 129 1.21 11.55 -11.67
N LEU A 130 0.02 11.70 -12.27
CA LEU A 130 -1.22 11.07 -11.84
C LEU A 130 -1.82 10.17 -12.93
N ALA A 131 -2.39 9.02 -12.55
CA ALA A 131 -3.19 8.16 -13.42
C ALA A 131 -4.60 7.96 -12.86
N GLY A 132 -5.63 7.83 -13.72
CA GLY A 132 -7.03 7.75 -13.29
C GLY A 132 -7.69 9.12 -13.04
N ASP A 133 -8.92 9.13 -12.52
CA ASP A 133 -9.70 10.34 -12.25
C ASP A 133 -10.65 10.14 -11.06
N PRO A 134 -10.43 10.80 -9.91
CA PRO A 134 -11.24 10.60 -8.70
C PRO A 134 -12.72 11.01 -8.84
N PHE A 135 -13.08 11.81 -9.86
CA PHE A 135 -14.44 12.28 -10.08
C PHE A 135 -15.27 11.33 -10.95
N LYS A 136 -14.66 10.38 -11.66
CA LYS A 136 -15.38 9.45 -12.52
C LYS A 136 -16.28 8.50 -11.73
N ARG A 137 -17.49 8.26 -12.27
CA ARG A 137 -18.49 7.28 -11.78
C ARG A 137 -19.07 6.42 -12.91
N SER A 138 -18.44 6.46 -14.08
CA SER A 138 -18.81 5.68 -15.25
C SER A 138 -17.58 5.31 -16.05
N GLY A 139 -17.66 4.21 -16.79
CA GLY A 139 -16.58 3.77 -17.68
C GLY A 139 -16.40 4.68 -18.89
N GLY A 140 -15.35 4.39 -19.65
CA GLY A 140 -15.04 5.04 -20.92
C GLY A 140 -14.17 4.13 -21.77
N ASP A 141 -14.18 4.37 -23.09
CA ASP A 141 -13.37 3.62 -24.05
C ASP A 141 -11.96 4.24 -24.23
N ASP A 142 -11.67 5.34 -23.55
CA ASP A 142 -10.36 5.98 -23.56
C ASP A 142 -9.31 5.20 -22.76
N PHE A 143 -8.03 5.35 -23.12
CA PHE A 143 -6.95 4.60 -22.46
C PHE A 143 -6.80 4.89 -20.97
N ALA A 144 -7.13 6.09 -20.50
CA ALA A 144 -7.08 6.39 -19.07
C ALA A 144 -8.15 5.61 -18.30
N SER A 145 -9.35 5.41 -18.89
CA SER A 145 -10.38 4.53 -18.33
C SER A 145 -9.96 3.04 -18.35
N GLN A 146 -9.35 2.57 -19.43
CA GLN A 146 -8.87 1.18 -19.55
C GLN A 146 -7.71 0.86 -18.60
N ALA A 147 -6.96 1.89 -18.18
CA ALA A 147 -5.84 1.76 -17.28
C ALA A 147 -6.22 1.54 -15.81
N ILE A 148 -7.51 1.65 -15.46
CA ILE A 148 -8.04 1.38 -14.13
C ILE A 148 -8.84 0.08 -14.20
N SER A 149 -8.37 -0.96 -13.51
CA SER A 149 -9.03 -2.27 -13.52
C SER A 149 -9.05 -2.95 -12.17
N TYR A 150 -9.86 -3.99 -12.09
CA TYR A 150 -10.10 -4.79 -10.90
C TYR A 150 -10.12 -6.26 -11.26
N ASN A 151 -9.39 -7.06 -10.50
CA ASN A 151 -9.46 -8.51 -10.57
C ASN A 151 -9.94 -9.08 -9.24
N CYS A 152 -10.93 -9.96 -9.32
CA CYS A 152 -11.49 -10.63 -8.17
C CYS A 152 -10.74 -11.94 -7.92
N LEU A 153 -10.10 -12.07 -6.76
CA LEU A 153 -9.28 -13.23 -6.45
C LEU A 153 -10.13 -14.32 -5.79
N ASP A 154 -10.08 -15.50 -6.41
CA ASP A 154 -10.64 -16.76 -5.92
C ASP A 154 -9.72 -17.89 -6.40
N TYR A 155 -8.81 -18.33 -5.54
CA TYR A 155 -7.82 -19.36 -5.83
C TYR A 155 -8.42 -20.77 -5.85
N ASN A 156 -9.68 -20.92 -5.41
CA ASN A 156 -10.41 -22.19 -5.43
C ASN A 156 -11.31 -22.33 -6.67
N SER A 157 -11.43 -21.28 -7.48
CA SER A 157 -12.23 -21.25 -8.70
C SER A 157 -11.40 -20.91 -9.94
N ALA A 158 -12.03 -21.05 -11.11
CA ALA A 158 -11.44 -20.54 -12.34
C ALA A 158 -11.29 -19.01 -12.28
N ALA A 159 -10.13 -18.51 -12.73
CA ALA A 159 -9.87 -17.07 -12.81
C ALA A 159 -10.94 -16.36 -13.63
N LYS A 160 -11.42 -15.23 -13.11
CA LYS A 160 -12.38 -14.36 -13.78
C LYS A 160 -11.62 -13.27 -14.56
N PRO A 161 -12.23 -12.71 -15.62
CA PRO A 161 -11.62 -11.59 -16.33
C PRO A 161 -11.55 -10.35 -15.44
N GLU A 162 -10.58 -9.48 -15.72
CA GLU A 162 -10.53 -8.14 -15.13
C GLU A 162 -11.76 -7.32 -15.54
N THR A 163 -12.14 -6.39 -14.68
CA THR A 163 -13.29 -5.50 -14.86
C THR A 163 -12.86 -4.04 -14.67
N GLY A 164 -13.45 -3.10 -15.40
CA GLY A 164 -13.16 -1.66 -15.22
C GLY A 164 -13.92 -1.00 -14.07
N MET A 165 -14.68 -1.78 -13.29
CA MET A 165 -15.52 -1.34 -12.18
C MET A 165 -15.43 -2.35 -11.05
N PHE A 166 -15.91 -2.01 -9.86
CA PHE A 166 -15.94 -2.98 -8.77
C PHE A 166 -16.77 -4.23 -9.16
N PRO A 167 -16.21 -5.44 -8.98
CA PRO A 167 -16.93 -6.68 -9.21
C PRO A 167 -18.18 -6.76 -8.34
N ASN A 168 -19.32 -7.10 -8.95
CA ASN A 168 -20.58 -7.23 -8.23
C ASN A 168 -20.80 -8.63 -7.61
N TYR A 169 -19.70 -9.27 -7.20
CA TYR A 169 -19.67 -10.61 -6.63
C TYR A 169 -18.49 -10.72 -5.67
N ASN A 170 -18.59 -11.66 -4.73
CA ASN A 170 -17.61 -11.82 -3.67
C ASN A 170 -16.22 -12.20 -4.20
N CYS A 171 -15.18 -11.60 -3.62
CA CYS A 171 -13.78 -11.90 -3.88
C CYS A 171 -13.16 -12.48 -2.61
N PRO A 172 -13.25 -13.82 -2.41
CA PRO A 172 -12.91 -14.47 -1.15
C PRO A 172 -11.42 -14.36 -0.80
N ASP A 173 -10.54 -14.30 -1.80
CA ASP A 173 -9.09 -14.14 -1.62
C ASP A 173 -8.63 -12.69 -1.85
N GLY A 174 -9.57 -11.74 -1.88
CA GLY A 174 -9.31 -10.30 -2.00
C GLY A 174 -9.65 -9.69 -3.36
N LEU A 175 -9.77 -8.36 -3.36
CA LEU A 175 -9.96 -7.55 -4.56
C LEU A 175 -8.63 -6.92 -4.95
N ARG A 176 -8.11 -7.27 -6.12
CA ARG A 176 -6.92 -6.65 -6.69
C ARG A 176 -7.33 -5.41 -7.47
N ALA A 177 -6.97 -4.24 -6.97
CA ALA A 177 -7.09 -2.97 -7.67
C ALA A 177 -5.81 -2.67 -8.46
N GLN A 178 -5.98 -2.15 -9.67
CA GLN A 178 -4.93 -2.01 -10.66
C GLN A 178 -4.93 -0.60 -11.27
N VAL A 179 -3.77 0.03 -11.35
CA VAL A 179 -3.58 1.36 -11.97
C VAL A 179 -2.38 1.33 -12.90
N PHE A 180 -2.59 1.61 -14.18
CA PHE A 180 -1.52 1.72 -15.18
C PHE A 180 -1.24 3.19 -15.50
N PHE A 181 0.01 3.62 -15.36
CA PHE A 181 0.39 5.01 -15.63
C PHE A 181 0.73 5.23 -17.11
N PRO A 182 0.48 6.43 -17.66
CA PRO A 182 0.99 6.80 -18.97
C PRO A 182 2.52 6.73 -18.99
N SER A 183 3.12 6.18 -20.05
CA SER A 183 4.57 5.92 -20.15
C SER A 183 5.31 6.79 -21.17
N CYS A 184 4.59 7.60 -21.95
CA CYS A 184 5.19 8.46 -22.97
C CYS A 184 5.28 9.90 -22.47
N TRP A 185 6.49 10.39 -22.28
CA TRP A 185 6.78 11.72 -21.75
C TRP A 185 7.12 12.70 -22.87
N ASN A 186 6.72 13.96 -22.70
CA ASN A 186 7.02 15.03 -23.65
C ASN A 186 8.51 15.40 -23.73
N GLY A 187 9.35 14.83 -22.85
CA GLY A 187 10.80 15.01 -22.85
C GLY A 187 11.28 16.32 -22.20
N LYS A 188 10.36 17.08 -21.58
CA LYS A 188 10.65 18.44 -21.10
C LYS A 188 10.13 18.72 -19.70
N ASP A 189 8.84 18.53 -19.46
CA ASP A 189 8.19 19.03 -18.24
C ASP A 189 8.11 17.92 -17.18
N LEU A 190 8.74 18.12 -16.02
CA LEU A 190 8.74 17.13 -14.92
C LEU A 190 7.36 16.95 -14.27
N ASP A 191 6.49 17.94 -14.48
CA ASP A 191 5.11 17.99 -14.04
C ASP A 191 4.33 18.97 -14.93
N SER A 192 3.00 18.85 -14.96
CA SER A 192 2.08 19.82 -15.59
C SER A 192 1.09 20.36 -14.58
N THR A 193 0.39 21.45 -14.89
CA THR A 193 -0.58 22.06 -13.96
C THR A 193 -1.72 21.12 -13.56
N ASP A 194 -2.06 20.16 -14.42
CA ASP A 194 -3.06 19.11 -14.17
C ASP A 194 -2.41 17.77 -13.75
N HIS A 195 -1.08 17.74 -13.62
CA HIS A 195 -0.24 16.59 -13.30
C HIS A 195 -0.40 15.39 -14.24
N LYS A 196 -0.94 15.62 -15.44
CA LYS A 196 -1.28 14.61 -16.44
C LYS A 196 -0.80 14.97 -17.85
N SER A 197 -1.01 16.20 -18.31
CA SER A 197 -0.82 16.60 -19.72
C SER A 197 0.64 16.56 -20.21
N HIS A 198 1.62 16.47 -19.32
CA HIS A 198 3.03 16.23 -19.71
C HIS A 198 3.32 14.78 -20.09
N MET A 199 2.33 13.89 -19.90
CA MET A 199 2.37 12.47 -20.22
C MET A 199 1.28 12.07 -21.22
N SER A 200 1.51 10.96 -21.92
CA SER A 200 0.53 10.27 -22.76
C SER A 200 0.66 8.77 -22.58
N TYR A 201 -0.46 8.06 -22.77
CA TYR A 201 -0.43 6.63 -23.03
C TYR A 201 0.18 6.35 -24.43
N PRO A 202 0.73 5.14 -24.65
CA PRO A 202 1.13 4.70 -25.98
C PRO A 202 0.02 4.82 -27.03
N ALA A 203 0.39 4.97 -28.31
CA ALA A 203 -0.54 5.40 -29.35
C ALA A 203 -1.71 4.43 -29.62
N ASN A 204 -1.53 3.14 -29.35
CA ASN A 204 -2.50 2.08 -29.70
C ASN A 204 -2.94 1.23 -28.51
N SER A 205 -2.48 1.51 -27.29
CA SER A 205 -2.83 0.77 -26.08
C SER A 205 -2.52 1.60 -24.84
N TYR A 206 -3.23 1.34 -23.74
CA TYR A 206 -2.97 1.95 -22.44
C TYR A 206 -1.71 1.40 -21.75
N ASN A 207 -1.12 0.30 -22.24
CA ASN A 207 -0.09 -0.42 -21.46
C ASN A 207 1.15 -0.90 -22.24
N SER A 208 1.22 -0.63 -23.55
CA SER A 208 2.32 -1.08 -24.41
C SER A 208 2.29 -0.41 -25.78
N GLY A 209 3.43 -0.45 -26.49
CA GLY A 209 3.55 0.03 -27.86
C GLY A 209 4.29 1.36 -27.97
N SER A 210 4.34 1.89 -29.18
CA SER A 210 5.11 3.10 -29.49
C SER A 210 4.49 4.36 -28.93
N CYS A 211 5.34 5.31 -28.57
CA CYS A 211 4.93 6.60 -28.10
C CYS A 211 4.43 7.51 -29.24
N PRO A 212 3.41 8.35 -28.98
CA PRO A 212 2.99 9.36 -29.94
C PRO A 212 4.11 10.37 -30.25
N PRO A 213 4.13 10.98 -31.45
CA PRO A 213 5.20 11.91 -31.85
C PRO A 213 5.41 13.11 -30.90
N ASP A 214 4.36 13.60 -30.26
CA ASP A 214 4.41 14.72 -29.32
C ASP A 214 4.96 14.31 -27.93
N PHE A 215 5.11 13.01 -27.67
CA PHE A 215 5.62 12.43 -26.43
C PHE A 215 6.78 11.46 -26.70
N PRO A 216 7.92 11.96 -27.22
CA PRO A 216 8.93 11.12 -27.86
C PRO A 216 9.80 10.30 -26.90
N VAL A 217 9.67 10.49 -25.57
CA VAL A 217 10.49 9.79 -24.58
C VAL A 217 9.67 8.69 -23.92
N HIS A 218 10.00 7.43 -24.22
CA HIS A 218 9.38 6.28 -23.56
C HIS A 218 10.05 6.02 -22.21
N LEU A 219 9.32 6.29 -21.12
CA LEU A 219 9.75 5.99 -19.77
C LEU A 219 9.41 4.53 -19.41
N ILE A 220 10.18 3.94 -18.51
CA ILE A 220 9.81 2.65 -17.89
C ILE A 220 8.38 2.75 -17.34
N SER A 221 7.51 1.79 -17.67
CA SER A 221 6.09 1.88 -17.31
C SER A 221 5.89 1.53 -15.84
N ILE A 222 5.05 2.29 -15.13
CA ILE A 222 4.61 1.98 -13.77
C ILE A 222 3.21 1.36 -13.81
N PHE A 223 3.06 0.25 -13.10
CA PHE A 223 1.78 -0.41 -12.88
C PHE A 223 1.63 -0.78 -11.41
N TYR A 224 0.58 -0.27 -10.77
CA TYR A 224 0.25 -0.62 -9.39
C TYR A 224 -0.66 -1.84 -9.35
N GLU A 225 -0.32 -2.74 -8.43
CA GLU A 225 -1.15 -3.86 -8.04
C GLU A 225 -1.31 -3.83 -6.52
N VAL A 226 -2.54 -3.60 -6.06
CA VAL A 226 -2.88 -3.53 -4.63
C VAL A 226 -3.99 -4.52 -4.35
N ILE A 227 -3.77 -5.44 -3.41
CA ILE A 227 -4.79 -6.41 -2.99
C ILE A 227 -5.43 -5.92 -1.70
N TRP A 228 -6.76 -5.80 -1.71
CA TRP A 228 -7.56 -5.42 -0.56
C TRP A 228 -8.27 -6.65 0.02
N ASP A 229 -8.28 -6.79 1.35
CA ASP A 229 -8.89 -7.91 2.08
C ASP A 229 -10.43 -7.80 2.11
N THR A 230 -11.05 -7.95 0.95
CA THR A 230 -12.50 -7.95 0.80
C THR A 230 -13.13 -9.25 1.33
N GLY A 231 -12.34 -10.33 1.43
CA GLY A 231 -12.77 -11.63 1.93
C GLY A 231 -13.25 -11.57 3.38
N LYS A 232 -12.63 -10.73 4.21
CA LYS A 232 -13.06 -10.43 5.60
C LYS A 232 -14.54 -10.06 5.72
N PHE A 233 -15.11 -9.44 4.70
CA PHE A 233 -16.47 -8.91 4.70
C PHE A 233 -17.48 -9.83 4.01
N ALA A 234 -17.07 -11.03 3.59
CA ALA A 234 -17.86 -11.87 2.70
C ALA A 234 -19.30 -12.14 3.19
N ASP A 235 -19.45 -12.42 4.49
CA ASP A 235 -20.74 -12.75 5.11
C ASP A 235 -21.58 -11.51 5.49
N GLN A 236 -21.08 -10.31 5.21
CA GLN A 236 -21.70 -9.03 5.57
C GLN A 236 -22.27 -8.28 4.37
N TRP A 237 -22.14 -8.82 3.15
CA TRP A 237 -22.73 -8.23 1.95
C TRP A 237 -24.26 -8.13 2.08
N TYR A 238 -24.83 -7.01 1.63
CA TYR A 238 -26.26 -6.75 1.68
C TYR A 238 -26.79 -6.24 0.34
N GLY A 239 -28.07 -6.53 0.07
CA GLY A 239 -28.70 -6.16 -1.19
C GLY A 239 -28.15 -6.97 -2.38
N SER A 240 -28.25 -6.39 -3.57
CA SER A 240 -27.82 -7.01 -4.84
C SER A 240 -26.55 -6.38 -5.42
N SER A 241 -25.88 -5.51 -4.65
CA SER A 241 -24.73 -4.74 -5.12
C SER A 241 -23.53 -4.92 -4.19
N GLN A 242 -22.33 -4.78 -4.73
CA GLN A 242 -21.10 -4.78 -3.94
C GLN A 242 -21.08 -3.58 -2.97
N PRO A 243 -20.63 -3.74 -1.71
CA PRO A 243 -20.70 -2.71 -0.66
C PRO A 243 -19.42 -1.87 -0.48
N PHE A 244 -18.42 -2.03 -1.36
CA PHE A 244 -17.16 -1.30 -1.25
C PHE A 244 -17.23 0.08 -1.92
N VAL A 245 -16.52 1.02 -1.31
CA VAL A 245 -16.47 2.42 -1.71
C VAL A 245 -15.03 2.92 -1.56
N TRP A 246 -14.52 3.64 -2.56
CA TRP A 246 -13.27 4.37 -2.40
C TRP A 246 -13.43 5.60 -1.49
N SER A 247 -12.35 6.04 -0.86
CA SER A 247 -12.33 7.14 0.11
C SER A 247 -12.89 8.48 -0.37
N MET A 248 -12.91 8.76 -1.69
CA MET A 248 -13.57 9.93 -2.28
C MET A 248 -15.08 9.72 -2.53
N GLY A 249 -15.66 8.67 -1.95
CA GLY A 249 -17.08 8.34 -2.07
C GLY A 249 -17.46 7.75 -3.42
N ASP A 250 -16.58 6.96 -4.05
CA ASP A 250 -16.90 6.23 -5.29
C ASP A 250 -17.36 4.79 -5.00
N PRO A 251 -18.65 4.46 -5.17
CA PRO A 251 -19.18 3.11 -5.03
C PRO A 251 -19.09 2.29 -6.33
N THR A 252 -18.53 2.84 -7.41
CA THR A 252 -18.51 2.22 -8.74
C THR A 252 -17.17 1.60 -9.11
N GLY A 253 -16.07 2.14 -8.58
CA GLY A 253 -14.69 1.75 -8.91
C GLY A 253 -14.07 2.57 -10.04
N TYR A 254 -14.83 3.35 -10.80
CA TYR A 254 -14.29 4.16 -11.91
C TYR A 254 -13.42 5.34 -11.44
N GLY A 255 -13.55 5.75 -10.19
CA GLY A 255 -12.77 6.81 -9.54
C GLY A 255 -11.39 6.35 -9.04
N GLY A 256 -11.03 5.08 -9.28
CA GLY A 256 -9.71 4.55 -8.97
C GLY A 256 -8.61 5.37 -9.65
N HIS A 257 -7.55 5.68 -8.91
CA HIS A 257 -6.43 6.47 -9.39
C HIS A 257 -5.17 6.10 -8.62
N GLY A 258 -4.04 6.58 -9.12
CA GLY A 258 -2.77 6.47 -8.44
C GLY A 258 -1.90 7.68 -8.72
N ASP A 259 -0.97 7.88 -7.81
CA ASP A 259 -0.11 9.05 -7.76
C ASP A 259 1.33 8.58 -7.57
N PHE A 260 2.26 9.29 -8.21
CA PHE A 260 3.68 8.93 -8.21
C PHE A 260 4.55 10.17 -8.07
N ILE A 261 5.49 10.14 -7.13
CA ILE A 261 6.65 11.04 -7.09
C ILE A 261 7.91 10.19 -7.18
N MET A 262 8.77 10.52 -8.14
CA MET A 262 10.06 9.89 -8.32
C MET A 262 10.99 10.17 -7.12
N GLY A 263 11.56 9.11 -6.56
CA GLY A 263 12.60 9.18 -5.53
C GLY A 263 13.66 8.10 -5.67
N TRP A 264 13.77 7.48 -6.86
CA TRP A 264 14.87 6.57 -7.16
C TRP A 264 16.21 7.31 -7.23
N ASP A 265 17.30 6.62 -6.89
CA ASP A 265 18.62 6.98 -7.40
C ASP A 265 18.57 6.89 -8.95
N PRO A 266 18.78 8.01 -9.67
CA PRO A 266 18.53 8.07 -11.10
C PRO A 266 19.48 7.17 -11.90
N ASP A 267 20.72 7.02 -11.44
CA ASP A 267 21.71 6.18 -12.11
C ASP A 267 21.40 4.70 -11.87
N LEU A 268 20.99 4.33 -10.65
CA LEU A 268 20.53 2.98 -10.33
C LEU A 268 19.30 2.60 -11.16
N LEU A 269 18.28 3.46 -11.21
CA LEU A 269 17.07 3.18 -11.96
C LEU A 269 17.37 3.02 -13.46
N GLN A 270 18.21 3.87 -14.05
CA GLN A 270 18.56 3.71 -15.46
C GLN A 270 19.33 2.41 -15.72
N ARG A 271 20.30 2.04 -14.87
CA ARG A 271 20.98 0.75 -15.00
C ARG A 271 20.01 -0.42 -14.88
N ALA A 272 19.07 -0.35 -13.94
CA ALA A 272 18.04 -1.37 -13.75
C ALA A 272 17.13 -1.50 -14.97
N VAL A 273 16.69 -0.37 -15.55
CA VAL A 273 15.92 -0.35 -16.82
C VAL A 273 16.69 -1.04 -17.96
N ASP A 274 18.02 -0.90 -17.99
CA ASP A 274 18.86 -1.47 -19.03
C ASP A 274 19.21 -2.96 -18.80
N THR A 275 19.27 -3.42 -17.53
CA THR A 275 19.86 -4.73 -17.19
C THR A 275 18.95 -5.70 -16.45
N CYS A 276 17.90 -5.24 -15.75
CA CYS A 276 16.99 -6.10 -14.96
C CYS A 276 15.96 -6.83 -15.85
N THR A 277 16.41 -7.60 -16.84
CA THR A 277 15.54 -8.16 -17.89
C THR A 277 15.06 -9.60 -17.61
N ASN A 278 14.98 -10.03 -16.35
CA ASN A 278 14.62 -11.41 -16.02
C ASN A 278 13.09 -11.61 -16.06
N ASP A 279 12.62 -12.64 -16.77
CA ASP A 279 11.19 -12.97 -16.90
C ASP A 279 10.51 -13.37 -15.57
N SER A 280 11.28 -13.68 -14.52
CA SER A 280 10.74 -13.95 -13.19
C SER A 280 10.07 -12.73 -12.58
N GLY A 281 10.47 -11.52 -12.98
CA GLY A 281 10.03 -10.28 -12.38
C GLY A 281 10.40 -10.11 -10.92
N ARG A 282 11.31 -10.93 -10.37
CA ARG A 282 11.73 -10.87 -8.96
C ARG A 282 12.88 -9.87 -8.78
N VAL A 283 12.80 -9.03 -7.76
CA VAL A 283 13.85 -8.04 -7.46
C VAL A 283 15.18 -8.70 -7.05
N GLU A 284 15.13 -9.91 -6.49
CA GLU A 284 16.31 -10.70 -6.13
C GLU A 284 17.11 -11.19 -7.34
N ASP A 285 16.46 -11.29 -8.50
CA ASP A 285 17.08 -11.78 -9.73
C ASP A 285 17.75 -10.64 -10.53
N CYS A 286 17.59 -9.38 -10.12
CA CYS A 286 18.32 -8.27 -10.74
C CYS A 286 19.65 -7.98 -10.03
N PRO A 287 20.79 -8.02 -10.74
CA PRO A 287 22.11 -7.81 -10.14
C PRO A 287 22.38 -6.37 -9.67
N GLU A 288 21.59 -5.40 -10.12
CA GLU A 288 21.74 -3.99 -9.70
C GLU A 288 21.18 -3.75 -8.29
N PHE A 289 20.22 -4.56 -7.85
CA PHE A 289 19.47 -4.29 -6.62
C PHE A 289 20.16 -4.85 -5.38
N LYS A 290 20.18 -4.02 -4.34
CA LYS A 290 20.42 -4.42 -2.96
C LYS A 290 19.11 -4.30 -2.21
N LEU A 291 18.80 -5.29 -1.37
CA LEU A 291 17.50 -5.38 -0.73
C LEU A 291 17.62 -5.17 0.78
N ILE A 292 16.63 -4.48 1.36
CA ILE A 292 16.36 -4.52 2.80
C ILE A 292 15.49 -5.74 3.14
N PRO A 293 15.56 -6.26 4.37
CA PRO A 293 14.63 -7.29 4.84
C PRO A 293 13.17 -6.79 4.82
N ASP A 294 12.24 -7.71 4.59
CA ASP A 294 10.80 -7.40 4.61
C ASP A 294 10.37 -6.72 5.92
N THR A 295 10.86 -7.19 7.06
CA THR A 295 10.57 -6.60 8.37
C THR A 295 11.04 -5.15 8.53
N GLN A 296 12.13 -4.77 7.84
CA GLN A 296 12.60 -3.38 7.83
C GLN A 296 11.69 -2.51 6.97
N ALA A 297 11.28 -3.01 5.80
CA ALA A 297 10.31 -2.33 4.94
C ALA A 297 8.95 -2.20 5.65
N GLU A 298 8.51 -3.25 6.32
CA GLU A 298 7.32 -3.28 7.16
C GLU A 298 7.38 -2.29 8.32
N GLY A 299 8.57 -1.98 8.82
CA GLY A 299 8.69 -1.02 9.92
C GLY A 299 8.60 0.45 9.48
N CYS A 300 8.79 0.75 8.20
CA CYS A 300 8.89 2.14 7.75
C CYS A 300 7.53 2.83 7.83
N ARG A 301 7.41 3.87 8.65
CA ARG A 301 6.18 4.63 8.90
C ARG A 301 6.48 6.10 9.10
N ILE A 302 5.47 6.93 8.92
CA ILE A 302 5.42 8.31 9.40
C ILE A 302 4.18 8.51 10.26
N GLU A 303 4.26 9.46 11.19
CA GLU A 303 3.12 9.82 12.03
C GLU A 303 2.07 10.57 11.20
N PRO A 304 0.78 10.15 11.24
CA PRO A 304 -0.31 10.94 10.67
C PRO A 304 -0.31 12.35 11.26
N LYS A 305 -0.47 13.36 10.40
CA LYS A 305 -0.56 14.77 10.83
C LYS A 305 -1.99 15.28 10.81
N ILE A 306 -2.92 14.56 10.19
CA ILE A 306 -4.35 14.91 10.26
C ILE A 306 -4.99 14.24 11.48
N ASP A 307 -5.52 15.06 12.38
CA ASP A 307 -6.37 14.61 13.48
C ASP A 307 -7.76 14.24 12.94
N GLU A 308 -7.84 13.04 12.38
CA GLU A 308 -9.05 12.45 11.81
C GLU A 308 -8.93 10.92 11.79
N PRO A 309 -9.97 10.17 12.21
CA PRO A 309 -9.91 8.73 12.17
C PRO A 309 -9.91 8.19 10.73
N VAL A 310 -9.00 7.27 10.45
CA VAL A 310 -8.84 6.59 9.14
C VAL A 310 -9.02 5.07 9.23
N SER A 311 -9.46 4.58 10.39
CA SER A 311 -9.72 3.18 10.67
C SER A 311 -10.84 3.04 11.71
N GLY A 312 -11.26 1.81 11.98
CA GLY A 312 -12.39 1.53 12.84
C GLY A 312 -13.74 1.77 12.15
N LEU A 313 -14.80 1.84 12.95
CA LEU A 313 -16.17 2.00 12.46
C LEU A 313 -16.58 3.48 12.46
N LEU A 314 -16.68 4.08 11.27
CA LEU A 314 -16.92 5.52 11.09
C LEU A 314 -18.35 5.81 10.62
N SER A 315 -18.91 6.93 11.04
CA SER A 315 -20.24 7.38 10.57
C SER A 315 -20.20 8.04 9.18
N ALA A 316 -19.01 8.44 8.72
CA ALA A 316 -18.75 9.01 7.41
C ALA A 316 -17.31 8.67 6.98
N LEU A 317 -17.05 8.69 5.67
CA LEU A 317 -15.68 8.60 5.14
C LEU A 317 -14.86 9.82 5.59
N PRO A 318 -13.53 9.68 5.78
CA PRO A 318 -12.64 10.82 6.06
C PRO A 318 -12.83 11.97 5.07
N GLY A 319 -12.75 13.21 5.55
CA GLY A 319 -13.10 14.41 4.78
C GLY A 319 -14.61 14.65 4.65
N CYS A 320 -15.42 13.90 5.39
CA CYS A 320 -16.87 13.77 5.23
C CYS A 320 -17.31 13.57 3.77
N ASN A 321 -16.54 12.76 3.03
CA ASN A 321 -16.84 12.42 1.64
C ASN A 321 -18.16 11.62 1.55
N PRO A 322 -19.19 12.14 0.87
CA PRO A 322 -20.44 11.41 0.70
C PRO A 322 -20.29 10.35 -0.39
N VAL A 323 -20.99 9.23 -0.25
CA VAL A 323 -21.10 8.24 -1.33
C VAL A 323 -21.90 8.85 -2.48
N GLN A 324 -21.27 8.98 -3.65
CA GLN A 324 -21.86 9.59 -4.84
C GLN A 324 -21.98 8.57 -5.95
N GLN A 325 -23.23 8.19 -6.26
CA GLN A 325 -23.54 7.26 -7.34
C GLN A 325 -23.35 7.90 -8.72
N GLY A 326 -23.03 7.07 -9.71
CA GLY A 326 -22.93 7.48 -11.11
C GLY A 326 -24.29 7.59 -11.83
N PRO A 327 -24.29 7.87 -13.14
CA PRO A 327 -23.12 7.93 -14.03
C PRO A 327 -22.47 9.33 -14.13
N GLY A 328 -23.05 10.37 -13.52
CA GLY A 328 -22.47 11.71 -13.55
C GLY A 328 -21.17 11.80 -12.76
N GLU A 329 -20.31 12.75 -13.12
CA GLU A 329 -19.11 13.06 -12.33
C GLU A 329 -19.50 13.44 -10.89
N ALA A 330 -18.68 12.98 -9.95
CA ALA A 330 -18.80 13.35 -8.55
C ALA A 330 -18.51 14.84 -8.36
N LYS A 331 -19.15 15.42 -7.35
CA LYS A 331 -18.88 16.78 -6.91
C LYS A 331 -17.94 16.74 -5.73
N ALA A 332 -16.95 17.64 -5.72
CA ALA A 332 -16.10 17.82 -4.56
C ALA A 332 -16.95 18.16 -3.33
N GLN A 333 -16.67 17.49 -2.21
CA GLN A 333 -17.33 17.80 -0.95
C GLN A 333 -16.75 19.10 -0.37
N SER A 334 -17.63 19.96 0.16
CA SER A 334 -17.26 21.18 0.87
C SER A 334 -18.25 21.42 2.01
N ASP A 335 -17.87 22.30 2.94
CA ASP A 335 -18.75 22.82 4.00
C ASP A 335 -19.27 21.80 5.02
N CYS A 336 -18.51 20.71 5.27
CA CYS A 336 -18.86 19.68 6.26
C CYS A 336 -18.07 19.77 7.59
N ASN A 337 -17.28 20.84 7.79
CA ASN A 337 -16.38 21.01 8.93
C ASN A 337 -15.35 19.87 9.12
N ALA A 338 -14.95 19.19 8.03
CA ALA A 338 -13.80 18.29 8.06
C ALA A 338 -12.54 19.04 8.53
N THR A 339 -11.61 18.33 9.17
CA THR A 339 -10.30 18.88 9.54
C THR A 339 -9.60 19.47 8.31
N THR A 340 -9.24 20.74 8.37
CA THR A 340 -8.42 21.42 7.34
C THR A 340 -7.04 21.79 7.86
N THR A 341 -6.71 21.36 9.08
CA THR A 341 -5.47 21.70 9.76
C THR A 341 -4.52 20.50 9.69
N ILE A 342 -3.28 20.77 9.31
CA ILE A 342 -2.18 19.82 9.42
C ILE A 342 -1.56 20.03 10.81
N GLY A 343 -1.65 19.01 11.66
CA GLY A 343 -1.06 19.00 12.99
C GLY A 343 0.45 18.76 12.96
N ALA A 344 1.07 18.77 14.13
CA ALA A 344 2.51 18.51 14.27
C ALA A 344 2.91 17.03 14.07
N GLY A 345 1.93 16.13 13.92
CA GLY A 345 2.11 14.71 14.23
C GLY A 345 2.10 14.53 15.75
N ASN A 346 1.08 13.84 16.27
CA ASN A 346 0.99 13.55 17.71
C ASN A 346 0.47 12.13 17.96
N ALA A 347 0.45 11.29 16.93
CA ALA A 347 0.14 9.88 17.07
C ALA A 347 1.43 9.16 17.46
N THR A 348 1.78 9.21 18.74
CA THR A 348 2.90 8.41 19.25
C THR A 348 2.51 6.94 19.14
N PHE A 349 3.20 6.18 18.31
CA PHE A 349 3.03 4.72 18.17
C PHE A 349 3.56 3.92 19.38
N PHE A 350 3.73 4.60 20.51
CA PHE A 350 4.25 4.09 21.76
C PHE A 350 3.65 4.88 22.91
N THR A 351 3.68 4.29 24.10
CA THR A 351 3.25 4.92 25.33
C THR A 351 4.46 5.61 25.98
N ASP A 352 4.40 6.92 26.27
CA ASP A 352 5.53 7.61 26.88
C ASP A 352 5.70 7.25 28.37
N LEU A 353 6.65 6.36 28.65
CA LEU A 353 6.99 5.89 29.99
C LEU A 353 8.25 6.55 30.56
N THR A 354 8.75 7.63 29.95
CA THR A 354 9.99 8.30 30.39
C THR A 354 9.87 8.85 31.82
N SER A 355 8.68 9.30 32.21
CA SER A 355 8.36 9.70 33.59
C SER A 355 8.49 8.57 34.62
N LYS A 356 8.45 7.31 34.17
CA LYS A 356 8.65 6.10 34.97
C LYS A 356 10.08 5.55 34.87
N GLY A 357 10.97 6.25 34.16
CA GLY A 357 12.37 5.85 33.97
C GLY A 357 12.56 4.76 32.91
N TRP A 358 11.63 4.63 31.98
CA TRP A 358 11.71 3.68 30.85
C TRP A 358 11.56 4.43 29.53
N SER A 359 12.44 4.14 28.58
CA SER A 359 12.36 4.70 27.23
C SER A 359 11.86 3.64 26.25
N TYR A 360 10.93 4.02 25.39
CA TYR A 360 10.59 3.25 24.22
C TYR A 360 11.82 3.14 23.30
N THR A 361 12.21 1.91 23.00
CA THR A 361 13.40 1.60 22.19
C THR A 361 13.03 1.44 20.71
N GLY A 362 11.78 1.13 20.42
CA GLY A 362 11.27 0.87 19.08
C GLY A 362 10.54 -0.47 19.01
N CYS A 363 9.99 -0.76 17.84
CA CYS A 363 9.37 -2.04 17.55
C CYS A 363 10.43 -3.01 17.03
N GLY A 364 10.67 -4.09 17.78
CA GLY A 364 11.60 -5.16 17.39
C GLY A 364 10.89 -6.29 16.67
N THR A 365 11.65 -7.14 15.98
CA THR A 365 11.16 -8.42 15.48
C THR A 365 11.32 -9.49 16.54
N ASP A 366 10.30 -10.31 16.74
CA ASP A 366 10.38 -11.46 17.63
C ASP A 366 9.90 -12.74 16.94
N ASN A 367 10.57 -13.84 17.21
CA ASN A 367 10.22 -15.14 16.62
C ASN A 367 9.77 -16.08 17.73
N TYR A 368 8.59 -16.65 17.60
CA TYR A 368 8.07 -17.64 18.55
C TYR A 368 9.06 -18.78 18.85
N PHE A 369 9.79 -19.26 17.84
CA PHE A 369 10.79 -20.32 17.98
C PHE A 369 12.15 -19.84 18.52
N SER A 370 12.36 -18.53 18.58
CA SER A 370 13.61 -17.90 19.00
C SER A 370 13.33 -16.53 19.64
N ARG A 371 12.63 -16.55 20.78
CA ARG A 371 12.21 -15.35 21.51
C ARG A 371 13.41 -14.48 21.88
N ILE A 372 13.31 -13.17 21.63
CA ILE A 372 14.41 -12.21 21.86
C ILE A 372 14.52 -11.78 23.33
N LEU A 373 13.43 -11.88 24.09
CA LEU A 373 13.38 -11.65 25.53
C LEU A 373 13.04 -12.98 26.23
N THR A 374 13.99 -13.53 26.97
CA THR A 374 13.92 -14.90 27.53
C THR A 374 13.80 -14.94 29.06
N GLY A 375 13.50 -13.79 29.68
CA GLY A 375 13.31 -13.65 31.13
C GLY A 375 11.90 -14.05 31.59
N ALA A 376 11.37 -13.31 32.56
CA ALA A 376 9.98 -13.52 33.02
C ALA A 376 8.98 -13.17 31.93
N THR A 377 7.83 -13.84 31.92
CA THR A 377 6.73 -13.59 30.99
C THR A 377 5.39 -13.64 31.71
N GLU A 378 4.40 -12.95 31.17
CA GLU A 378 3.00 -13.10 31.56
C GLU A 378 2.06 -12.76 30.40
N SER A 379 0.79 -13.12 30.52
CA SER A 379 -0.24 -12.72 29.58
C SER A 379 -1.57 -12.52 30.29
N ASN A 380 -2.26 -11.41 30.02
CA ASN A 380 -3.55 -11.13 30.62
C ASN A 380 -4.40 -10.17 29.77
N ASP A 381 -5.72 -10.19 29.98
CA ASP A 381 -6.68 -9.41 29.18
C ASP A 381 -6.70 -7.92 29.53
N ASN A 382 -5.96 -7.49 30.56
CA ASN A 382 -5.82 -6.09 30.96
C ASN A 382 -4.40 -5.54 30.67
N MET A 383 -3.69 -6.16 29.72
CA MET A 383 -2.31 -5.79 29.42
C MET A 383 -2.23 -4.36 28.86
N THR A 384 -1.30 -3.57 29.37
CA THR A 384 -0.86 -2.27 28.83
C THR A 384 0.67 -2.21 28.84
N ASN A 385 1.26 -1.21 28.18
CA ASN A 385 2.71 -1.03 28.21
C ASN A 385 3.22 -0.75 29.63
N GLU A 386 2.47 0.00 30.43
CA GLU A 386 2.73 0.24 31.85
C GLU A 386 2.72 -1.04 32.66
N ALA A 387 1.72 -1.89 32.46
CA ALA A 387 1.57 -3.12 33.20
C ALA A 387 2.77 -4.04 32.93
N CYS A 388 3.17 -4.18 31.67
CA CYS A 388 4.31 -4.99 31.29
C CYS A 388 5.63 -4.44 31.86
N VAL A 389 5.87 -3.13 31.74
CA VAL A 389 7.06 -2.49 32.32
C VAL A 389 7.09 -2.65 33.84
N ALA A 390 5.97 -2.46 34.54
CA ALA A 390 5.90 -2.63 35.99
C ALA A 390 6.15 -4.08 36.40
N PHE A 391 5.61 -5.04 35.65
CA PHE A 391 5.87 -6.47 35.86
C PHE A 391 7.36 -6.77 35.71
N CYS A 392 7.99 -6.39 34.58
CA CYS A 392 9.40 -6.66 34.35
C CYS A 392 10.31 -5.97 35.38
N ASP A 393 10.00 -4.74 35.76
CA ASP A 393 10.73 -4.00 36.80
C ASP A 393 10.64 -4.71 38.15
N SER A 394 9.45 -5.20 38.53
CA SER A 394 9.24 -5.96 39.78
C SER A 394 10.05 -7.27 39.84
N LYS A 395 10.39 -7.83 38.67
CA LYS A 395 11.21 -9.03 38.52
C LYS A 395 12.70 -8.72 38.36
N GLY A 396 13.09 -7.44 38.35
CA GLY A 396 14.48 -7.00 38.26
C GLY A 396 15.06 -7.00 36.85
N PHE A 397 14.21 -6.98 35.82
CA PHE A 397 14.63 -6.90 34.42
C PHE A 397 14.76 -5.44 33.95
N SER A 398 15.68 -5.18 33.03
CA SER A 398 15.92 -3.85 32.45
C SER A 398 15.32 -3.64 31.06
N VAL A 399 14.71 -4.67 30.48
CA VAL A 399 14.00 -4.63 29.20
C VAL A 399 12.64 -5.29 29.39
N ALA A 400 11.61 -4.65 28.84
CA ALA A 400 10.24 -5.14 28.79
C ALA A 400 9.76 -5.07 27.35
N GLY A 401 8.89 -5.98 26.94
CA GLY A 401 8.26 -5.89 25.65
C GLY A 401 6.88 -6.53 25.60
N THR A 402 5.94 -5.83 24.98
CA THR A 402 4.58 -6.31 24.77
C THR A 402 4.42 -6.86 23.36
N GLU A 403 3.73 -7.99 23.23
CA GLU A 403 3.44 -8.65 21.96
C GLU A 403 1.98 -9.12 21.91
N TYR A 404 1.42 -9.21 20.70
CA TYR A 404 0.13 -9.82 20.43
C TYR A 404 -1.01 -9.34 21.35
N SER A 405 -1.08 -8.02 21.59
CA SER A 405 -2.05 -7.31 22.44
C SER A 405 -1.97 -7.58 23.95
N LYS A 406 -1.66 -8.80 24.36
CA LYS A 406 -1.85 -9.28 25.75
C LYS A 406 -0.63 -9.93 26.38
N GLU A 407 0.44 -10.13 25.63
CA GLU A 407 1.64 -10.83 26.09
C GLU A 407 2.69 -9.82 26.54
N CYS A 408 3.39 -10.15 27.63
CA CYS A 408 4.51 -9.38 28.15
C CYS A 408 5.73 -10.30 28.33
N TYR A 409 6.88 -9.81 27.87
CA TYR A 409 8.17 -10.48 27.91
C TYR A 409 9.23 -9.59 28.55
N CYS A 410 10.06 -10.17 29.40
CA CYS A 410 11.12 -9.44 30.09
C CYS A 410 12.51 -9.94 29.70
N GLY A 411 13.51 -9.06 29.78
CA GLY A 411 14.91 -9.40 29.53
C GLY A 411 15.87 -8.35 30.09
N ASN A 412 17.16 -8.53 29.87
CA ASN A 412 18.19 -7.56 30.28
C ASN A 412 18.97 -6.95 29.12
N SER A 413 18.68 -7.41 27.90
CA SER A 413 19.33 -6.98 26.67
C SER A 413 18.44 -7.35 25.49
N ILE A 414 18.50 -6.55 24.43
CA ILE A 414 17.86 -6.85 23.15
C ILE A 414 18.95 -7.40 22.21
N PRO A 415 18.85 -8.65 21.74
CA PRO A 415 19.82 -9.20 20.80
C PRO A 415 19.70 -8.52 19.43
N SER A 416 20.78 -8.50 18.65
CA SER A 416 20.80 -7.88 17.30
C SER A 416 19.74 -8.44 16.35
N SER A 417 19.29 -9.68 16.57
CA SER A 417 18.21 -10.33 15.80
C SER A 417 16.82 -9.75 16.06
N GLY A 418 16.64 -8.94 17.11
CA GLY A 418 15.39 -8.28 17.47
C GLY A 418 15.53 -6.79 17.75
N MET A 419 16.70 -6.21 17.45
CA MET A 419 16.93 -4.79 17.63
C MET A 419 16.04 -3.99 16.66
N PRO A 420 15.29 -2.98 17.15
CA PRO A 420 14.58 -2.05 16.28
C PRO A 420 15.54 -1.36 15.32
N VAL A 421 15.07 -1.08 14.11
CA VAL A 421 15.84 -0.30 13.14
C VAL A 421 15.76 1.18 13.53
N PRO A 422 16.89 1.91 13.70
CA PRO A 422 16.86 3.32 14.06
C PRO A 422 16.06 4.17 13.06
N GLY A 423 15.20 5.07 13.56
CA GLY A 423 14.38 5.95 12.73
C GLY A 423 13.18 5.27 12.07
N VAL A 424 12.91 4.01 12.42
CA VAL A 424 11.82 3.19 11.89
C VAL A 424 10.87 2.89 13.06
N VAL A 425 9.61 3.29 12.94
CA VAL A 425 8.61 3.12 14.00
C VAL A 425 8.31 1.64 14.24
N GLY A 426 8.20 0.85 13.16
CA GLY A 426 7.81 -0.56 13.19
C GLY A 426 6.38 -0.85 12.79
N SER A 427 5.96 -2.11 12.98
CA SER A 427 4.58 -2.61 12.80
C SER A 427 3.93 -3.04 14.12
N CYS A 428 4.35 -2.45 15.24
CA CYS A 428 3.79 -2.74 16.56
C CYS A 428 2.47 -2.00 16.74
N GLU A 429 1.46 -2.39 15.97
CA GLU A 429 0.18 -1.68 15.80
C GLU A 429 -1.02 -2.44 16.39
N MET A 430 -0.82 -3.62 17.00
CA MET A 430 -1.91 -4.31 17.69
C MET A 430 -2.27 -3.55 18.96
N LYS A 431 -3.56 -3.22 19.11
CA LYS A 431 -4.07 -2.53 20.31
C LYS A 431 -3.82 -3.36 21.56
N CYS A 432 -3.45 -2.70 22.66
CA CYS A 432 -3.32 -3.37 23.94
C CYS A 432 -4.67 -3.90 24.40
N ALA A 433 -4.69 -5.10 25.01
CA ALA A 433 -5.92 -5.72 25.49
C ALA A 433 -6.60 -4.90 26.61
N GLY A 434 -5.79 -4.25 27.46
CA GLY A 434 -6.26 -3.43 28.58
C GLY A 434 -6.54 -1.97 28.23
N ASP A 435 -6.04 -1.47 27.08
CA ASP A 435 -6.23 -0.08 26.65
C ASP A 435 -6.11 0.02 25.12
N ASP A 436 -7.22 0.28 24.42
CA ASP A 436 -7.25 0.39 22.96
C ASP A 436 -6.67 1.70 22.42
N SER A 437 -6.31 2.63 23.30
CA SER A 437 -5.55 3.84 22.93
C SER A 437 -4.05 3.55 22.74
N GLU A 438 -3.54 2.46 23.31
CA GLU A 438 -2.14 2.05 23.24
C GLU A 438 -1.88 0.93 22.24
N PHE A 439 -0.60 0.74 21.88
CA PHE A 439 -0.15 -0.36 21.02
C PHE A 439 0.79 -1.31 21.76
N CYS A 440 0.51 -2.62 21.66
CA CYS A 440 1.18 -3.71 22.36
C CYS A 440 1.70 -4.79 21.39
N GLY A 441 2.60 -4.38 20.50
CA GLY A 441 3.30 -5.26 19.56
C GLY A 441 2.43 -5.71 18.39
N GLY A 442 2.67 -6.94 17.92
CA GLY A 442 2.01 -7.51 16.76
C GLY A 442 2.30 -9.01 16.63
N ALA A 443 1.90 -9.63 15.53
CA ALA A 443 2.37 -10.98 15.22
C ALA A 443 3.87 -10.93 14.87
N ALA A 444 4.71 -11.61 15.64
CA ALA A 444 6.17 -11.66 15.44
C ALA A 444 6.89 -10.29 15.52
N VAL A 445 6.27 -9.30 16.15
CA VAL A 445 6.87 -7.98 16.43
C VAL A 445 6.51 -7.53 17.84
N ILE A 446 7.47 -6.91 18.53
CA ILE A 446 7.40 -6.64 19.96
C ILE A 446 7.70 -5.17 20.25
N SER A 447 6.82 -4.47 20.99
CA SER A 447 7.06 -3.09 21.42
C SER A 447 8.07 -3.10 22.56
N LEU A 448 9.29 -2.61 22.34
CA LEU A 448 10.38 -2.72 23.32
C LEU A 448 10.55 -1.45 24.15
N TYR A 449 10.65 -1.61 25.46
CA TYR A 449 10.99 -0.58 26.42
C TYR A 449 12.24 -0.98 27.19
N GLN A 450 13.13 -0.02 27.42
CA GLN A 450 14.36 -0.23 28.17
C GLN A 450 14.47 0.75 29.32
N LYS A 451 14.92 0.25 30.47
CA LYS A 451 15.13 1.05 31.68
C LYS A 451 16.27 2.04 31.44
N CYS A 452 16.02 3.31 31.74
CA CYS A 452 16.97 4.39 31.57
C CYS A 452 18.10 4.29 32.61
N THR A 453 19.35 4.49 32.16
CA THR A 453 20.56 4.38 33.00
C THR A 453 21.19 5.72 33.37
N GLY A 454 20.61 6.85 32.90
CA GLY A 454 21.07 8.22 33.15
C GLY A 454 19.95 9.16 33.61
N SER A 455 20.28 10.45 33.81
CA SER A 455 19.33 11.49 34.24
C SER A 455 18.35 11.93 33.15
N THR A 456 18.57 11.51 31.91
CA THR A 456 17.72 11.80 30.75
C THR A 456 17.19 10.50 30.17
N CYS A 457 15.88 10.44 29.96
CA CYS A 457 15.17 9.29 29.42
C CYS A 457 14.43 9.76 28.17
N THR A 458 14.77 9.22 27.00
CA THR A 458 14.31 9.71 25.70
C THR A 458 13.82 8.54 24.86
N ASN A 459 12.62 8.65 24.30
CA ASN A 459 12.06 7.64 23.40
C ASN A 459 12.73 7.70 22.02
N THR A 460 12.97 6.54 21.42
CA THR A 460 13.34 6.45 19.99
C THR A 460 12.20 7.01 19.14
N GLY A 461 12.50 7.94 18.22
CA GLY A 461 11.51 8.55 17.33
C GLY A 461 10.90 9.87 17.80
N ALA A 462 11.08 10.27 19.07
CA ALA A 462 10.60 11.57 19.60
C ALA A 462 11.43 12.79 19.13
N GLY A 463 12.14 12.66 18.00
CA GLY A 463 13.16 13.59 17.51
C GLY A 463 12.74 14.35 16.26
N GLY A 464 11.52 14.88 16.23
CA GLY A 464 11.13 15.92 15.30
C GLY A 464 11.49 17.30 15.86
N ASP A 465 12.78 17.64 15.95
CA ASP A 465 13.18 19.04 15.81
C ASP A 465 14.66 19.16 15.41
N GLY A 466 14.87 19.76 14.24
CA GLY A 466 16.17 20.24 13.83
C GLY A 466 16.54 21.46 14.67
N SER A 467 17.26 21.26 15.78
CA SER A 467 17.94 22.35 16.46
C SER A 467 19.34 21.92 16.90
N SER A 468 20.31 22.43 16.17
CA SER A 468 21.73 22.44 16.53
C SER A 468 21.91 23.12 17.89
N GLY A 469 22.25 22.32 18.92
CA GLY A 469 22.65 22.80 20.23
C GLY A 469 24.09 22.40 20.51
N SER A 470 25.02 23.31 20.25
CA SER A 470 26.42 23.22 20.64
C SER A 470 26.56 23.05 22.15
N SER A 471 27.45 22.14 22.57
CA SER A 471 28.11 22.26 23.88
C SER A 471 29.54 21.73 23.77
N ASP A 472 30.47 22.67 23.79
CA ASP A 472 31.90 22.50 24.06
C ASP A 472 32.13 21.78 25.41
N GLY A 473 33.20 21.00 25.48
CA GLY A 473 33.59 20.29 26.71
C GLY A 473 34.82 19.39 26.56
N ASP A 474 35.94 20.01 26.18
CA ASP A 474 37.35 19.61 26.28
C ASP A 474 37.73 18.41 27.19
N SER A 475 38.56 17.47 26.69
CA SER A 475 39.86 17.09 27.29
C SER A 475 40.50 15.82 26.66
N SER A 476 41.62 16.05 25.97
CA SER A 476 42.91 15.31 26.06
C SER A 476 43.09 13.89 25.48
N GLY A 477 44.02 13.75 24.53
CA GLY A 477 44.78 12.51 24.29
C GLY A 477 45.39 12.32 22.90
N SER A 478 46.62 12.83 22.69
CA SER A 478 47.55 12.64 21.56
C SER A 478 47.46 11.27 20.85
N SER A 479 47.63 11.11 19.53
CA SER A 479 48.90 11.34 18.79
C SER A 479 48.68 11.12 17.28
N ALA A 480 49.15 12.05 16.44
CA ALA A 480 49.39 11.82 15.01
C ALA A 480 50.88 11.52 14.76
N PRO A 481 51.24 11.05 13.56
CA PRO A 481 52.21 11.87 12.82
C PRO A 481 51.78 12.21 11.38
N ALA A 482 52.46 13.26 10.91
CA ALA A 482 52.23 14.08 9.74
C ALA A 482 52.39 13.38 8.38
N SER A 483 51.78 13.98 7.35
CA SER A 483 52.51 14.42 6.15
C SER A 483 51.75 15.52 5.40
N SER A 484 52.53 16.46 4.91
CA SER A 484 52.29 17.80 4.37
C SER A 484 51.89 17.86 2.90
N ALA A 485 51.09 18.88 2.52
CA ALA A 485 51.39 19.80 1.41
C ALA A 485 50.34 20.93 1.33
N SER A 486 50.79 22.10 0.86
CA SER A 486 50.24 23.44 1.13
C SER A 486 49.57 24.10 -0.09
N ALA A 487 48.79 25.16 0.23
CA ALA A 487 48.50 26.38 -0.55
C ALA A 487 47.54 26.25 -1.77
N SER A 488 46.65 27.20 -2.10
CA SER A 488 46.46 28.61 -1.69
C SER A 488 45.10 29.18 -2.14
N ILE A 489 44.75 30.29 -1.50
CA ILE A 489 43.59 31.20 -1.53
C ILE A 489 43.40 32.00 -2.84
N MET A 490 42.15 32.36 -3.18
CA MET A 490 41.63 33.70 -3.57
C MET A 490 40.08 33.62 -3.55
N ASP A 491 39.37 34.11 -2.54
CA ASP A 491 38.89 35.48 -2.29
C ASP A 491 38.42 36.27 -3.53
N SER A 492 37.12 36.58 -3.57
CA SER A 492 36.59 37.94 -3.75
C SER A 492 35.07 37.94 -3.55
N ALA A 493 34.64 38.58 -2.47
CA ALA A 493 33.27 39.00 -2.23
C ALA A 493 32.98 40.38 -2.85
N SER A 494 31.71 40.81 -2.71
CA SER A 494 31.13 42.17 -2.78
C SER A 494 30.34 42.47 -4.09
N VAL A 495 29.17 43.13 -4.11
CA VAL A 495 28.28 43.73 -3.09
C VAL A 495 26.94 44.14 -3.73
N VAL A 496 25.86 44.06 -2.93
CA VAL A 496 24.57 44.79 -2.87
C VAL A 496 23.91 45.46 -4.09
N ALA A 497 22.60 45.25 -4.23
CA ALA A 497 21.58 46.32 -4.18
C ALA A 497 20.15 45.76 -3.95
N ALA A 498 19.42 46.40 -3.04
CA ALA A 498 18.01 46.19 -2.73
C ALA A 498 17.10 47.19 -3.47
N ALA A 499 15.78 47.06 -3.26
CA ALA A 499 14.64 47.91 -3.68
C ALA A 499 13.93 47.40 -4.96
N SER A 500 12.60 47.33 -5.10
CA SER A 500 11.47 47.82 -4.30
C SER A 500 10.17 47.15 -4.75
N ALA A 501 9.16 47.21 -3.88
CA ALA A 501 7.78 46.81 -4.09
C ALA A 501 7.04 47.60 -5.18
N SER A 502 6.04 46.97 -5.80
CA SER A 502 4.83 47.64 -6.31
C SER A 502 3.72 46.63 -6.64
N SER A 503 2.59 46.73 -5.93
CA SER A 503 1.27 46.26 -6.38
C SER A 503 0.70 47.19 -7.46
N PRO A 504 -0.30 46.72 -8.25
CA PRO A 504 -1.69 47.18 -8.08
C PRO A 504 -2.69 46.00 -8.13
N ALA A 505 -3.73 45.94 -7.30
CA ALA A 505 -5.05 46.61 -7.37
C ALA A 505 -6.02 46.04 -8.44
N ALA A 506 -7.26 45.78 -7.97
CA ALA A 506 -8.35 45.03 -8.59
C ALA A 506 -9.21 45.80 -9.62
N ALA A 507 -9.90 45.07 -10.52
CA ALA A 507 -11.22 45.37 -11.12
C ALA A 507 -11.70 44.14 -11.92
N GLN A 508 -12.73 43.39 -11.49
CA GLN A 508 -14.15 43.46 -11.88
C GLN A 508 -14.52 43.31 -13.38
N ALA A 509 -15.19 42.17 -13.64
CA ALA A 509 -16.44 41.97 -14.40
C ALA A 509 -16.50 42.09 -15.95
N SER A 510 -17.05 41.01 -16.55
CA SER A 510 -18.15 40.95 -17.54
C SER A 510 -17.85 40.21 -18.88
N SER A 511 -18.69 39.20 -19.16
CA SER A 511 -18.93 38.40 -20.39
C SER A 511 -19.21 39.24 -21.68
N PRO A 512 -19.45 38.70 -22.91
CA PRO A 512 -19.91 37.33 -23.25
C PRO A 512 -19.43 36.67 -24.57
N LEU A 513 -19.98 35.46 -24.77
CA LEU A 513 -20.02 34.54 -25.92
C LEU A 513 -19.84 35.12 -27.33
N ALA A 514 -19.21 34.31 -28.19
CA ALA A 514 -19.55 34.22 -29.62
C ALA A 514 -19.69 32.75 -30.03
N ALA A 515 -20.88 32.43 -30.56
CA ALA A 515 -21.32 31.14 -31.06
C ALA A 515 -20.76 30.85 -32.47
N ILE A 516 -20.54 29.57 -32.77
CA ILE A 516 -20.41 29.08 -34.16
C ILE A 516 -21.66 28.26 -34.48
N THR A 517 -22.34 28.73 -35.52
CA THR A 517 -23.60 28.28 -36.09
C THR A 517 -23.47 26.96 -36.87
N THR A 518 -24.44 26.07 -36.66
CA THR A 518 -24.82 24.96 -37.55
C THR A 518 -25.66 25.47 -38.73
N PRO A 519 -25.85 24.63 -39.76
CA PRO A 519 -27.20 24.52 -40.33
C PRO A 519 -27.70 23.06 -40.44
N ALA A 520 -28.93 22.85 -39.99
CA ALA A 520 -29.85 21.77 -40.35
C ALA A 520 -30.52 22.13 -41.70
N SER A 521 -31.23 21.32 -42.51
CA SER A 521 -31.78 19.95 -42.48
C SER A 521 -32.54 19.78 -43.80
N VAL A 522 -32.70 18.56 -44.34
CA VAL A 522 -33.81 18.20 -45.26
C VAL A 522 -34.30 16.79 -44.92
N ALA A 523 -35.61 16.58 -44.92
CA ALA A 523 -36.32 15.42 -44.40
C ALA A 523 -37.16 14.68 -45.49
N VAL A 524 -37.14 13.32 -45.42
CA VAL A 524 -38.28 12.35 -45.54
C VAL A 524 -38.83 12.06 -46.98
N PRO A 525 -39.26 10.82 -47.38
CA PRO A 525 -40.08 9.86 -46.61
C PRO A 525 -39.76 8.34 -46.65
N SER A 526 -40.45 7.66 -45.73
CA SER A 526 -40.52 6.23 -45.39
C SER A 526 -41.24 5.32 -46.41
N SER A 527 -40.93 4.02 -46.39
CA SER A 527 -41.88 2.88 -46.43
C SER A 527 -41.18 1.55 -46.07
N ALA A 528 -41.96 0.63 -45.49
CA ALA A 528 -41.65 -0.68 -44.88
C ALA A 528 -41.02 -1.71 -45.85
N ASP A 529 -40.50 -2.90 -45.49
CA ASP A 529 -41.01 -3.92 -44.56
C ASP A 529 -39.99 -5.10 -44.43
N THR A 530 -40.30 -6.06 -43.57
CA THR A 530 -39.84 -7.49 -43.51
C THR A 530 -38.60 -7.95 -42.70
N SER A 531 -38.95 -8.54 -41.55
CA SER A 531 -38.60 -9.88 -41.02
C SER A 531 -37.18 -10.23 -40.56
N SER A 532 -37.13 -10.49 -39.26
CA SER A 532 -36.16 -11.26 -38.48
C SER A 532 -35.97 -12.70 -38.95
N SER A 533 -34.73 -13.19 -38.92
CA SER A 533 -34.42 -14.60 -38.66
C SER A 533 -33.04 -14.74 -38.01
N SER A 534 -33.07 -15.30 -36.81
CA SER A 534 -31.93 -15.73 -36.02
C SER A 534 -31.38 -17.04 -36.57
N THR A 535 -30.05 -17.17 -36.70
CA THR A 535 -29.39 -18.47 -36.92
C THR A 535 -28.26 -18.66 -35.91
N THR A 536 -28.57 -19.47 -34.90
CA THR A 536 -27.62 -20.19 -34.05
C THR A 536 -26.91 -21.27 -34.86
N LEU A 537 -25.58 -21.31 -34.83
CA LEU A 537 -24.79 -22.45 -35.32
C LEU A 537 -24.30 -23.28 -34.13
N ALA A 538 -24.91 -24.46 -34.00
CA ALA A 538 -24.43 -25.55 -33.17
C ALA A 538 -23.39 -26.37 -33.94
N VAL A 539 -22.31 -26.78 -33.27
CA VAL A 539 -21.35 -27.78 -33.78
C VAL A 539 -21.50 -29.05 -32.95
N GLN A 540 -21.87 -30.14 -33.61
CA GLN A 540 -21.89 -31.50 -33.05
C GLN A 540 -20.62 -32.29 -33.43
N PRO A 541 -20.29 -33.36 -32.67
CA PRO A 541 -18.99 -34.02 -32.70
C PRO A 541 -18.94 -35.19 -33.69
N THR A 542 -17.74 -35.54 -34.17
CA THR A 542 -17.48 -36.78 -34.91
C THR A 542 -16.42 -37.62 -34.23
N THR A 543 -16.75 -38.91 -34.05
CA THR A 543 -15.98 -39.96 -33.42
C THR A 543 -14.98 -40.65 -34.37
N LEU A 544 -13.76 -40.83 -33.85
CA LEU A 544 -12.83 -41.98 -33.87
C LEU A 544 -12.62 -42.84 -35.14
N ALA A 545 -11.35 -42.93 -35.55
CA ALA A 545 -10.77 -44.15 -36.13
C ALA A 545 -9.30 -44.32 -35.73
N THR A 546 -8.98 -45.53 -35.28
CA THR A 546 -7.72 -46.03 -34.72
C THR A 546 -6.74 -46.44 -35.82
N MET A 547 -5.45 -46.12 -35.68
CA MET A 547 -4.34 -46.80 -36.39
C MET A 547 -3.12 -46.91 -35.47
N THR A 548 -2.66 -48.14 -35.27
CA THR A 548 -1.49 -48.58 -34.50
C THR A 548 -0.20 -48.56 -35.34
N SER A 549 0.92 -48.08 -34.79
CA SER A 549 2.25 -48.70 -35.00
C SER A 549 3.33 -48.16 -34.03
N SER A 550 3.81 -49.06 -33.17
CA SER A 550 5.19 -49.30 -32.70
C SER A 550 6.29 -48.24 -32.83
N GLY A 551 7.02 -48.01 -31.72
CA GLY A 551 8.49 -48.00 -31.74
C GLY A 551 9.22 -46.94 -30.89
N ALA A 552 9.91 -47.43 -29.85
CA ALA A 552 11.12 -46.92 -29.19
C ALA A 552 11.00 -45.80 -28.13
N ALA A 553 11.31 -46.22 -26.90
CA ALA A 553 11.54 -45.40 -25.72
C ALA A 553 12.90 -44.70 -25.74
N ALA A 554 12.96 -43.49 -25.20
CA ALA A 554 14.14 -42.96 -24.52
C ALA A 554 13.71 -41.96 -23.43
N SER A 555 14.26 -42.19 -22.25
CA SER A 555 13.98 -41.58 -20.95
C SER A 555 14.42 -40.11 -20.88
N GLN A 556 13.56 -39.20 -20.39
CA GLN A 556 14.00 -37.98 -19.72
C GLN A 556 13.09 -37.66 -18.53
N THR A 557 13.76 -37.52 -17.38
CA THR A 557 13.27 -37.28 -16.04
C THR A 557 12.60 -35.90 -15.93
N VAL A 558 11.32 -35.88 -15.58
CA VAL A 558 10.63 -34.65 -15.14
C VAL A 558 10.58 -34.68 -13.61
N VAL A 559 11.28 -33.74 -12.99
CA VAL A 559 11.20 -33.43 -11.56
C VAL A 559 9.88 -32.70 -11.32
N GLN A 560 9.02 -33.25 -10.48
CA GLN A 560 7.79 -32.60 -10.03
C GLN A 560 8.06 -31.60 -8.89
N PRO A 561 7.31 -30.47 -8.82
CA PRO A 561 7.38 -29.56 -7.69
C PRO A 561 6.72 -30.18 -6.44
N VAL A 562 7.42 -30.05 -5.32
CA VAL A 562 7.04 -30.58 -4.00
C VAL A 562 5.98 -29.67 -3.38
N SER A 563 4.83 -30.23 -3.00
CA SER A 563 3.84 -29.57 -2.14
C SER A 563 4.23 -29.71 -0.66
N PRO A 564 4.00 -28.71 0.19
CA PRO A 564 4.28 -28.82 1.62
C PRO A 564 3.25 -29.75 2.29
N ALA A 565 3.75 -30.75 3.00
CA ALA A 565 2.96 -31.73 3.73
C ALA A 565 2.36 -31.13 5.01
N SER A 566 1.04 -31.23 5.15
CA SER A 566 0.35 -31.12 6.44
C SER A 566 0.68 -32.33 7.30
N SER A 567 1.28 -32.12 8.47
CA SER A 567 1.55 -33.17 9.45
C SER A 567 0.26 -33.55 10.20
N VAL A 568 -0.29 -34.70 9.85
CA VAL A 568 -1.27 -35.45 10.65
C VAL A 568 -0.51 -36.13 11.78
N ILE A 569 -0.84 -35.81 13.04
CA ILE A 569 -0.33 -36.54 14.21
C ILE A 569 -1.26 -37.73 14.48
N ASP A 570 -0.62 -38.90 14.49
CA ASP A 570 -1.17 -40.23 14.72
C ASP A 570 -1.65 -40.38 16.19
N GLN A 571 -2.92 -40.73 16.38
CA GLN A 571 -3.45 -41.12 17.68
C GLN A 571 -3.20 -42.62 17.88
N SER A 572 -2.35 -42.95 18.86
CA SER A 572 -2.25 -44.30 19.40
C SER A 572 -2.94 -44.39 20.76
N SER A 573 -3.74 -45.44 20.86
CA SER A 573 -4.58 -45.88 21.97
C SER A 573 -3.80 -46.16 23.26
N SER A 574 -4.32 -45.70 24.40
CA SER A 574 -4.26 -46.45 25.67
C SER A 574 -5.43 -46.06 26.58
N SER A 575 -5.80 -47.02 27.42
CA SER A 575 -7.09 -47.30 28.01
C SER A 575 -7.30 -46.79 29.44
N ASP A 576 -8.59 -46.78 29.85
CA ASP A 576 -9.18 -46.77 31.21
C ASP A 576 -9.38 -45.43 31.96
N PRO A 577 -10.30 -45.35 32.94
CA PRO A 577 -11.68 -45.86 33.01
C PRO A 577 -12.71 -44.81 33.56
N ASP A 578 -13.97 -45.23 33.69
CA ASP A 578 -15.10 -44.59 34.38
C ASP A 578 -14.79 -43.90 35.73
N TYR A 579 -15.39 -42.71 36.00
CA TYR A 579 -16.34 -42.47 37.11
C TYR A 579 -16.78 -40.99 37.22
N ASP A 580 -18.10 -40.79 37.14
CA ASP A 580 -18.98 -40.02 38.04
C ASP A 580 -18.56 -38.66 38.65
N SER A 581 -19.42 -37.67 38.35
CA SER A 581 -19.99 -36.61 39.20
C SER A 581 -19.45 -36.43 40.63
N CYS A 582 -19.11 -35.18 41.01
CA CYS A 582 -19.63 -34.48 42.20
C CYS A 582 -19.08 -33.04 42.37
N ASP A 583 -20.02 -32.15 42.70
CA ASP A 583 -19.96 -30.99 43.61
C ASP A 583 -18.95 -29.84 43.46
N SER A 584 -19.53 -28.65 43.31
CA SER A 584 -18.96 -27.37 43.78
C SER A 584 -19.58 -27.00 45.14
N PRO A 585 -18.82 -26.47 46.11
CA PRO A 585 -19.38 -26.01 47.37
C PRO A 585 -19.98 -24.60 47.23
N ALA A 586 -21.18 -24.45 47.79
CA ALA A 586 -21.84 -23.17 48.02
C ALA A 586 -21.21 -22.46 49.23
N ASP A 587 -20.93 -21.17 49.06
CA ASP A 587 -20.67 -20.23 50.16
C ASP A 587 -21.98 -19.54 50.56
N SER A 588 -22.17 -19.39 51.85
CA SER A 588 -23.39 -18.96 52.52
C SER A 588 -23.25 -17.52 53.03
N SER A 589 -24.20 -16.65 52.70
CA SER A 589 -24.61 -15.60 53.64
C SER A 589 -26.04 -15.11 53.38
N ASP A 590 -26.83 -15.20 54.44
CA ASP A 590 -28.21 -14.73 54.62
C ASP A 590 -28.36 -13.21 54.46
N THR A 591 -29.41 -12.75 53.77
CA THR A 591 -30.26 -11.66 54.29
C THR A 591 -31.67 -11.63 53.66
N THR A 592 -32.62 -12.02 54.49
CA THR A 592 -34.04 -11.64 54.64
C THR A 592 -34.65 -10.57 53.71
N THR A 593 -35.73 -10.88 52.97
CA THR A 593 -37.13 -10.40 53.21
C THR A 593 -38.10 -10.78 52.07
N MET A 594 -39.37 -10.99 52.44
CA MET A 594 -40.46 -11.59 51.67
C MET A 594 -41.18 -10.65 50.67
N SER A 595 -41.73 -11.27 49.63
CA SER A 595 -43.14 -11.21 49.17
C SER A 595 -43.41 -10.73 47.73
N GLY A 596 -44.02 -11.63 46.93
CA GLY A 596 -45.16 -11.31 46.07
C GLY A 596 -44.97 -11.36 44.54
N GLY A 597 -45.66 -12.32 43.89
CA GLY A 597 -46.20 -12.13 42.53
C GLY A 597 -45.77 -13.17 41.48
N ALA A 598 -46.75 -13.82 40.84
CA ALA A 598 -46.63 -15.01 40.01
C ALA A 598 -46.84 -14.79 38.49
N ALA A 599 -46.67 -15.89 37.73
CA ALA A 599 -47.01 -16.20 36.31
C ALA A 599 -45.86 -15.99 35.28
N ALA A 600 -45.22 -17.04 34.72
CA ALA A 600 -45.65 -17.98 33.66
C ALA A 600 -45.79 -17.28 32.27
N ALA A 601 -45.27 -17.71 31.12
CA ALA A 601 -44.89 -19.03 30.60
C ALA A 601 -44.04 -18.89 29.27
N THR A 602 -43.22 -19.91 28.98
CA THR A 602 -42.96 -20.64 27.69
C THR A 602 -43.14 -19.91 26.34
N GLY A 603 -42.33 -20.06 25.29
CA GLY A 603 -41.17 -20.89 24.95
C GLY A 603 -41.12 -21.12 23.43
N CYS A 604 -39.93 -21.11 22.84
CA CYS A 604 -39.40 -21.99 21.78
C CYS A 604 -37.94 -21.62 21.52
#